data_AF-A0A8S3KAX6-F1
#
_entry.id   AF-A0A8S3KAX6-F1
#
_cell.length_a   1.000
_cell.length_b   1.000
_cell.length_c   1.000
_cell.angle_alpha   90.00
_cell.angle_beta   90.00
_cell.angle_gamma   90.00
#
_symmetry.space_group_name_H-M   'P 1'
#
loop_
_entity.id
_entity.type
_entity.pdbx_description
1 polymer ?
#
loop_
_entity_poly.entity_id
_entity_poly.type
_entity_poly.pdbx_seq_one_letter_code
_entity_poly.pdbx_strand_id
1 'polypeptide(L)'
;MATAGGGEEATTQRILRITDIADEPLRFIAPIGGYEEMPLVSLEKAIEPLVSILPAVQNHVYVAKQMCDSPANGLTTDESASIMLYTMGWEPLNKCLYVVLNDTLRSSERQQ
;
A
#
# COMPACT_ATOMS: atom_id res chain seq x y z
N MET A 1 -36.61 -3.14 -2.54
CA MET A 1 -35.71 -3.66 -1.48
C MET A 1 -34.44 -2.86 -1.53
N ALA A 2 -34.24 -1.98 -0.55
CA ALA A 2 -33.18 -0.96 -0.56
C ALA A 2 -31.83 -1.56 -0.14
N THR A 3 -30.81 -1.34 -0.96
CA THR A 3 -29.39 -1.61 -0.70
C THR A 3 -28.86 -0.56 0.28
N ALA A 4 -28.91 -0.84 1.58
CA ALA A 4 -28.39 0.04 2.63
C ALA A 4 -26.97 -0.34 3.10
N GLY A 5 -26.44 -1.52 2.75
CA GLY A 5 -25.22 -2.05 3.35
C GLY A 5 -23.88 -1.50 2.81
N GLY A 6 -23.80 -1.08 1.55
CA GLY A 6 -22.51 -0.76 0.92
C GLY A 6 -21.85 0.54 1.41
N GLY A 7 -22.64 1.50 1.92
CA GLY A 7 -22.12 2.78 2.40
C GLY A 7 -21.48 2.72 3.79
N GLU A 8 -22.05 1.92 4.69
CA GLU A 8 -21.53 1.72 6.05
C GLU A 8 -20.23 0.89 6.04
N GLU A 9 -20.17 -0.12 5.17
CA GLU A 9 -18.98 -0.96 5.00
C GLU A 9 -17.79 -0.15 4.46
N ALA A 10 -17.98 0.62 3.38
CA ALA A 10 -16.92 1.48 2.83
C ALA A 10 -16.44 2.56 3.82
N THR A 11 -17.35 3.09 4.65
CA THR A 11 -17.01 4.07 5.69
C THR A 11 -16.21 3.41 6.82
N THR A 12 -16.61 2.22 7.26
CA THR A 12 -15.90 1.43 8.26
C THR A 12 -14.49 1.07 7.75
N GLN A 13 -14.37 0.65 6.48
CA GLN A 13 -13.08 0.36 5.85
C GLN A 13 -12.15 1.59 5.83
N ARG A 14 -12.68 2.78 5.52
CA ARG A 14 -11.89 4.04 5.58
C ARG A 14 -11.43 4.40 6.98
N ILE A 15 -12.29 4.18 7.98
CA ILE A 15 -11.95 4.45 9.39
C ILE A 15 -10.87 3.48 9.86
N LEU A 16 -11.03 2.17 9.60
CA LEU A 16 -10.07 1.14 9.99
C LEU A 16 -8.66 1.38 9.43
N ARG A 17 -8.54 2.00 8.25
CA ARG A 17 -7.24 2.37 7.65
C ARG A 17 -6.44 3.37 8.49
N ILE A 18 -7.09 4.20 9.32
CA ILE A 18 -6.46 5.33 10.03
C ILE A 18 -6.40 5.05 11.55
N THR A 19 -7.21 4.13 12.06
CA THR A 19 -7.39 3.92 13.52
C THR A 19 -6.42 2.92 14.17
N ASP A 20 -5.55 2.27 13.41
CA ASP A 20 -4.60 1.27 13.95
C ASP A 20 -3.47 1.88 14.80
N ILE A 21 -3.45 3.21 14.94
CA ILE A 21 -2.53 3.95 15.81
C ILE A 21 -2.66 3.55 17.30
N ALA A 22 -3.85 3.11 17.72
CA ALA A 22 -4.08 2.68 19.10
C ALA A 22 -3.31 1.39 19.44
N ASP A 23 -3.04 0.56 18.44
CA ASP A 23 -2.33 -0.72 18.57
C ASP A 23 -0.82 -0.58 18.29
N GLU A 24 -0.35 0.64 18.00
CA GLU A 24 1.06 0.88 17.71
C GLU A 24 1.91 0.59 18.96
N PRO A 25 2.89 -0.34 18.87
CA PRO A 25 3.79 -0.59 19.98
C PRO A 25 4.61 0.68 20.15
N LEU A 26 4.39 1.43 21.24
CA LEU A 26 5.06 2.69 21.60
C LEU A 26 6.58 2.49 21.90
N ARG A 27 7.27 1.79 21.01
CA ARG A 27 8.65 1.35 21.07
C ARG A 27 9.42 2.08 19.99
N PHE A 28 10.59 2.57 20.34
CA PHE A 28 11.48 3.18 19.36
C PHE A 28 12.05 2.11 18.43
N ILE A 29 11.71 2.23 17.15
CA ILE A 29 12.19 1.39 16.05
C ILE A 29 13.11 2.27 15.21
N ALA A 30 14.37 1.86 15.04
CA ALA A 30 15.29 2.57 14.14
C ALA A 30 14.75 2.53 12.70
N PRO A 31 14.85 3.65 11.95
CA PRO A 31 14.47 3.68 10.54
C PRO A 31 15.23 2.62 9.74
N ILE A 32 14.57 2.04 8.74
CA ILE A 32 15.23 1.15 7.79
C ILE A 32 15.96 2.02 6.77
N GLY A 33 17.29 1.97 6.76
CA GLY A 33 18.15 2.71 5.83
C GLY A 33 18.65 1.87 4.65
N GLY A 34 19.42 2.50 3.76
CA GLY A 34 20.02 1.90 2.57
C GLY A 34 19.12 1.93 1.32
N TYR A 35 17.82 2.19 1.46
CA TYR A 35 16.91 2.34 0.32
C TYR A 35 17.11 3.68 -0.41
N GLU A 36 17.60 4.69 0.28
CA GLU A 36 17.95 6.00 -0.27
C GLU A 36 19.10 5.95 -1.29
N GLU A 37 19.95 4.93 -1.21
CA GLU A 37 21.06 4.71 -2.13
C GLU A 37 20.68 3.78 -3.30
N MET A 38 19.51 3.13 -3.22
CA MET A 38 19.05 2.23 -4.27
C MET A 38 18.61 3.02 -5.51
N PRO A 39 18.94 2.54 -6.72
CA PRO A 39 18.47 3.17 -7.93
C PRO A 39 16.94 3.08 -8.01
N LEU A 40 16.32 4.18 -8.44
CA LEU A 40 14.90 4.16 -8.79
C LEU A 40 14.70 3.26 -10.01
N VAL A 41 13.77 2.31 -9.88
CA VAL A 41 13.38 1.37 -10.92
C VAL A 41 11.90 1.56 -11.26
N SER A 42 11.43 0.90 -12.31
CA SER A 42 10.00 0.92 -12.62
C SER A 42 9.18 0.28 -11.51
N LEU A 43 7.91 0.66 -11.41
CA LEU A 43 7.01 0.12 -10.38
C LEU A 43 6.87 -1.42 -10.49
N GLU A 44 6.86 -1.98 -11.71
CA GLU A 44 6.83 -3.42 -11.95
C GLU A 44 8.08 -4.13 -11.43
N LYS A 45 9.25 -3.48 -11.49
CA LYS A 45 10.49 -4.05 -10.98
C LYS A 45 10.53 -3.99 -9.46
N ALA A 46 10.06 -2.88 -8.87
CA ALA A 46 10.04 -2.67 -7.43
C ALA A 46 9.18 -3.70 -6.68
N ILE A 47 8.08 -4.15 -7.29
CA ILE A 47 7.14 -5.11 -6.69
C ILE A 47 7.51 -6.58 -6.90
N GLU A 48 8.53 -6.92 -7.73
CA GLU A 48 8.93 -8.31 -7.95
C GLU A 48 9.17 -9.11 -6.65
N PRO A 49 9.89 -8.58 -5.64
CA PRO A 49 10.09 -9.30 -4.37
C PRO A 49 8.80 -9.49 -3.58
N LEU A 50 7.78 -8.65 -3.83
CA LEU A 50 6.51 -8.67 -3.11
C LEU A 50 5.52 -9.68 -3.70
N VAL A 51 5.72 -10.17 -4.93
CA VAL A 51 4.78 -11.08 -5.61
C VAL A 51 4.53 -12.37 -4.83
N SER A 52 5.54 -12.89 -4.14
CA SER A 52 5.41 -14.09 -3.30
C SER A 52 4.57 -13.87 -2.04
N ILE A 53 4.53 -12.62 -1.53
CA ILE A 53 3.82 -12.22 -0.31
C ILE A 53 2.40 -11.73 -0.66
N LEU A 54 2.28 -10.99 -1.76
CA LEU A 54 1.08 -10.34 -2.26
C LEU A 54 0.87 -10.69 -3.75
N PRO A 55 0.35 -11.88 -4.08
CA PRO A 55 0.24 -12.33 -5.48
C PRO A 55 -0.59 -11.40 -6.37
N ALA A 56 -1.59 -10.71 -5.81
CA ALA A 56 -2.45 -9.79 -6.56
C ALA A 56 -1.78 -8.44 -6.89
N VAL A 57 -0.62 -8.12 -6.31
CA VAL A 57 0.00 -6.79 -6.40
C VAL A 57 0.30 -6.38 -7.85
N GLN A 58 0.68 -7.33 -8.71
CA GLN A 58 0.93 -7.09 -10.14
C GLN A 58 -0.30 -6.55 -10.87
N ASN A 59 -1.47 -7.13 -10.62
CA ASN A 59 -2.72 -6.67 -11.23
C ASN A 59 -3.08 -5.26 -10.74
N HIS A 60 -2.84 -4.97 -9.47
CA HIS A 60 -3.10 -3.64 -8.90
C HIS A 60 -2.11 -2.59 -9.38
N VAL A 61 -0.85 -2.95 -9.67
CA VAL A 61 0.11 -2.07 -10.34
C VAL A 61 -0.40 -1.66 -11.72
N TYR A 62 -0.89 -2.62 -12.52
CA TYR A 62 -1.47 -2.32 -13.82
C TYR A 62 -2.65 -1.34 -13.72
N VAL A 63 -3.59 -1.60 -12.79
CA VAL A 63 -4.73 -0.71 -12.54
C VAL A 63 -4.28 0.67 -12.08
N ALA A 64 -3.33 0.75 -11.14
CA ALA A 64 -2.82 2.01 -10.62
C ALA A 64 -2.17 2.86 -11.72
N LYS A 65 -1.39 2.25 -12.61
CA LYS A 65 -0.78 2.95 -13.76
C LYS A 65 -1.83 3.49 -14.72
N GLN A 66 -2.84 2.70 -15.06
CA GLN A 66 -3.95 3.15 -15.91
C GLN A 66 -4.72 4.34 -15.30
N MET A 67 -4.92 4.33 -13.97
CA MET A 67 -5.54 5.48 -13.28
C MET A 67 -4.65 6.73 -13.22
N CYS A 68 -3.34 6.56 -13.46
CA CYS A 68 -2.33 7.60 -13.39
C CYS A 68 -1.65 7.89 -14.74
N ASP A 69 -2.30 7.56 -15.87
CA ASP A 69 -1.75 7.76 -17.23
C ASP A 69 -1.49 9.25 -17.57
N SER A 70 -2.10 10.18 -16.84
CA SER A 70 -1.82 11.62 -16.93
C SER A 70 -1.53 12.20 -15.54
N PRO A 71 -0.30 12.01 -15.02
CA PRO A 71 0.05 12.44 -13.67
C PRO A 71 0.15 13.98 -13.59
N ALA A 72 -0.24 14.53 -12.45
CA ALA A 72 -0.15 15.97 -12.15
C ALA A 72 1.11 16.29 -11.33
N ASN A 73 1.38 17.58 -11.14
CA ASN A 73 2.40 18.09 -10.19
C ASN A 73 3.85 17.68 -10.50
N GLY A 74 4.14 17.34 -11.76
CA GLY A 74 5.49 16.98 -12.20
C GLY A 74 5.94 15.56 -11.83
N LEU A 75 5.01 14.73 -11.33
CA LEU A 75 5.30 13.33 -11.06
C LEU A 75 5.33 12.51 -12.36
N THR A 76 6.15 11.49 -12.37
CA THR A 76 6.09 10.41 -13.36
C THR A 76 4.86 9.54 -13.12
N THR A 77 4.49 8.76 -14.15
CA THR A 77 3.40 7.78 -14.05
C THR A 77 3.70 6.77 -12.94
N ASP A 78 4.94 6.30 -12.83
CA ASP A 78 5.32 5.31 -11.81
C ASP A 78 5.26 5.89 -10.39
N GLU A 79 5.70 7.13 -10.18
CA GLU A 79 5.58 7.80 -8.88
C GLU A 79 4.11 7.99 -8.49
N SER A 80 3.27 8.48 -9.39
CA SER A 80 1.83 8.66 -9.12
C SER A 80 1.14 7.32 -8.89
N ALA A 81 1.46 6.30 -9.70
CA ALA A 81 0.93 4.96 -9.54
C ALA A 81 1.40 4.30 -8.24
N SER A 82 2.61 4.59 -7.75
CA SER A 82 3.10 4.07 -6.46
C SER A 82 2.29 4.61 -5.28
N ILE A 83 1.95 5.90 -5.31
CA ILE A 83 1.08 6.55 -4.31
C ILE A 83 -0.34 5.96 -4.42
N MET A 84 -0.87 5.83 -5.64
CA MET A 84 -2.17 5.19 -5.87
C MET A 84 -2.18 3.76 -5.32
N LEU A 85 -1.17 2.95 -5.65
CA LEU A 85 -1.05 1.56 -5.21
C LEU A 85 -1.01 1.44 -3.68
N TYR A 86 -0.28 2.33 -3.00
CA TYR A 86 -0.27 2.36 -1.54
C TYR A 86 -1.63 2.76 -0.97
N THR A 87 -2.37 3.64 -1.63
CA THR A 87 -3.63 4.18 -1.07
C THR A 87 -4.89 3.45 -1.51
N MET A 88 -4.83 2.64 -2.57
CA MET A 88 -5.97 1.89 -3.09
C MET A 88 -6.27 0.67 -2.20
N GLY A 89 -7.56 0.41 -2.01
CA GLY A 89 -8.05 -0.80 -1.35
C GLY A 89 -8.50 -1.84 -2.37
N TRP A 90 -8.37 -3.11 -2.03
CA TRP A 90 -8.92 -4.24 -2.76
C TRP A 90 -9.31 -5.37 -1.80
N GLU A 91 -10.11 -6.31 -2.30
CA GLU A 91 -10.50 -7.47 -1.51
C GLU A 91 -9.53 -8.65 -1.68
N PRO A 92 -9.17 -9.36 -0.60
CA PRO A 92 -9.53 -9.07 0.79
C PRO A 92 -8.70 -7.92 1.39
N LEU A 93 -9.33 -7.07 2.22
CA LEU A 93 -8.71 -5.87 2.81
C LEU A 93 -7.35 -6.15 3.50
N ASN A 94 -7.22 -7.27 4.19
CA ASN A 94 -5.99 -7.67 4.88
C ASN A 94 -4.83 -8.07 3.93
N LYS A 95 -5.06 -8.02 2.62
CA LYS A 95 -4.06 -8.23 1.57
C LYS A 95 -3.81 -6.96 0.74
N CYS A 96 -4.39 -5.83 1.14
CA CYS A 96 -4.01 -4.52 0.60
C CYS A 96 -2.56 -4.19 0.94
N LEU A 97 -1.86 -3.53 0.01
CA LEU A 97 -0.44 -3.19 0.19
C LEU A 97 -0.22 -2.38 1.46
N TYR A 98 -0.99 -1.32 1.72
CA TYR A 98 -0.80 -0.51 2.93
C TYR A 98 -1.02 -1.30 4.21
N VAL A 99 -1.97 -2.23 4.24
CA VAL A 99 -2.25 -3.03 5.45
C VAL A 99 -1.05 -3.91 5.75
N VAL A 100 -0.62 -4.70 4.75
CA VAL A 100 0.48 -5.65 4.92
C VAL A 100 1.81 -4.93 5.15
N LEU A 101 2.07 -3.85 4.42
CA LEU A 101 3.31 -3.09 4.55
C LEU A 101 3.40 -2.43 5.93
N ASN A 102 2.36 -1.72 6.37
CA ASN A 102 2.39 -1.02 7.65
C ASN A 102 2.45 -2.00 8.82
N ASP A 103 1.72 -3.12 8.76
CA ASP A 103 1.81 -4.18 9.76
C ASP A 103 3.23 -4.78 9.84
N THR A 104 3.82 -5.10 8.68
CA THR A 104 5.19 -5.64 8.59
C THR A 104 6.22 -4.66 9.16
N LEU A 105 6.13 -3.37 8.83
CA LEU A 105 7.08 -2.34 9.30
C LEU A 105 6.99 -2.11 10.82
N ARG A 106 5.81 -2.26 11.41
CA ARG A 106 5.60 -2.15 12.87
C ARG A 106 5.98 -3.42 13.63
N SER A 107 6.11 -4.56 12.95
CA SER A 107 6.53 -5.80 13.59
C SER A 107 7.97 -5.69 14.15
N SER A 108 8.23 -6.39 15.25
CA SER A 108 9.54 -6.37 15.91
C SER A 108 10.60 -7.17 15.15
N GLU A 109 10.20 -8.09 14.27
CA GLU A 109 11.08 -8.93 13.47
C GLU A 109 11.27 -8.36 12.06
N ARG A 110 12.04 -7.27 11.96
CA ARG A 110 12.52 -6.79 10.66
C ARG A 110 13.75 -7.60 10.26
N GLN A 111 13.54 -8.75 9.62
CA GLN A 111 14.65 -9.47 8.97
C GLN A 111 15.17 -8.62 7.80
N GLN A 112 16.44 -8.21 7.88
CA GLN A 112 17.17 -7.62 6.76
C GLN A 112 17.83 -8.73 5.93
#